data_AF-A0A1H3M1T4-F1
#
_entry.id   AF-A0A1H3M1T4-F1
#
_cell.length_a   1.000
_cell.length_b   1.000
_cell.length_c   1.000
_cell.angle_alpha   90.00
_cell.angle_beta   90.00
_cell.angle_gamma   90.00
#
_symmetry.space_group_name_H-M   'P 1'
#
loop_
_entity.id
_entity.type
_entity.pdbx_description
1 polymer ?
#
loop_
_entity_poly.entity_id
_entity_poly.type
_entity_poly.pdbx_seq_one_letter_code
_entity_poly.pdbx_strand_id
1 'polypeptide(L)' 'MPAQWTNMQIMKCQSDEGTTTAVTKQADGKHLRYILGNGRCVNCNPDGTFKERLNYSFGFAESLSVGL' A
#
# COMPACT_ATOMS: atom_id res chain seq x y z
N MET A 1 16.62 17.71 -2.25
CA MET A 1 15.22 18.12 -2.03
C MET A 1 14.43 16.85 -1.70
N PRO A 2 13.63 16.79 -0.62
CA PRO A 2 12.84 15.60 -0.34
C PRO A 2 11.84 15.37 -1.48
N ALA A 3 11.63 14.11 -1.83
CA ALA A 3 10.59 13.69 -2.76
C ALA A 3 9.23 14.29 -2.35
N GLN A 4 8.68 15.18 -3.18
CA GLN A 4 7.33 15.72 -3.03
C GLN A 4 6.32 14.74 -3.62
N TRP A 5 5.95 13.75 -2.81
CA TRP A 5 4.89 12.82 -3.17
C TRP A 5 3.55 13.54 -3.33
N THR A 6 3.01 13.50 -4.54
CA THR A 6 1.74 14.09 -4.91
C THR A 6 0.67 13.01 -5.02
N ASN A 7 -0.49 13.23 -4.41
CA ASN A 7 -1.64 12.35 -4.54
C ASN A 7 -2.18 12.43 -5.98
N MET A 8 -2.19 11.31 -6.68
CA MET A 8 -2.75 11.22 -8.04
C MET A 8 -4.18 10.70 -8.02
N GLN A 9 -4.46 9.70 -7.18
CA GLN A 9 -5.74 9.00 -7.18
C GLN A 9 -6.01 8.36 -5.81
N ILE A 10 -7.26 8.34 -5.39
CA ILE A 10 -7.73 7.64 -4.19
C ILE A 10 -8.72 6.57 -4.63
N MET A 11 -8.47 5.33 -4.26
CA MET A 11 -9.27 4.14 -4.54
C MET A 11 -9.81 3.59 -3.23
N LYS A 12 -11.02 3.04 -3.25
CA LYS A 12 -11.56 2.29 -2.11
C LYS A 12 -11.45 0.81 -2.42
N CYS A 13 -10.82 0.07 -1.53
CA CYS A 13 -10.59 -1.36 -1.64
C CYS A 13 -11.26 -2.05 -0.46
N GLN A 14 -11.86 -3.21 -0.69
CA GLN A 14 -12.38 -4.05 0.37
C GLN A 14 -11.34 -5.10 0.71
N SER A 15 -11.04 -5.31 2.00
CA SER A 15 -10.26 -6.44 2.46
C SER A 15 -11.09 -7.72 2.45
N ASP A 16 -10.44 -8.87 2.53
CA ASP A 16 -11.12 -10.18 2.63
C ASP A 16 -12.07 -10.27 3.85
N GLU A 17 -11.73 -9.60 4.96
CA GLU A 17 -12.59 -9.43 6.13
C GLU A 17 -13.80 -8.48 5.91
N GLY A 18 -13.99 -7.94 4.70
CA GLY A 18 -15.08 -7.03 4.36
C GLY A 18 -14.84 -5.57 4.75
N THR A 19 -13.68 -5.23 5.32
CA THR A 19 -13.34 -3.87 5.74
C THR A 19 -12.97 -3.02 4.52
N THR A 20 -13.61 -1.87 4.35
CA THR A 20 -13.26 -0.93 3.27
C THR A 20 -12.11 -0.04 3.71
N THR A 21 -10.98 -0.12 3.01
CA THR A 21 -9.80 0.74 3.18
C THR A 21 -9.59 1.62 1.95
N ALA A 22 -8.97 2.78 2.13
CA ALA A 22 -8.62 3.67 1.03
C ALA A 22 -7.16 3.45 0.61
N VAL A 23 -6.90 3.24 -0.68
CA VAL A 23 -5.56 3.17 -1.28
C VAL A 23 -5.33 4.44 -2.10
N THR A 24 -4.29 5.18 -1.77
CA THR A 24 -3.87 6.39 -2.46
C THR A 24 -2.66 6.10 -3.34
N LYS A 25 -2.79 6.35 -4.64
CA LYS A 25 -1.67 6.35 -5.59
C LYS A 25 -0.95 7.70 -5.49
N GLN A 26 0.34 7.65 -5.20
CA GLN A 26 1.20 8.82 -5.14
C GLN A 26 2.33 8.75 -6.16
N ALA A 27 2.76 9.91 -6.65
CA ALA A 27 3.90 10.05 -7.54
C ALA A 27 4.83 11.16 -7.07
N ASP A 28 6.14 10.95 -7.25
CA ASP A 28 7.19 11.96 -7.02
C ASP A 28 7.83 12.41 -8.35
N GLY A 29 7.11 12.26 -9.46
CA GLY A 29 7.62 12.55 -10.80
C GLY A 29 8.59 11.50 -11.38
N LYS A 30 9.31 10.74 -10.54
CA LYS A 30 10.15 9.59 -10.98
C LYS A 30 9.64 8.23 -10.51
N HIS A 31 8.99 8.20 -9.35
CA HIS A 31 8.53 6.97 -8.72
C HIS A 31 7.04 7.01 -8.48
N LEU A 32 6.43 5.83 -8.51
CA LEU A 32 5.03 5.60 -8.16
C LEU A 32 4.98 4.73 -6.90
N ARG A 33 4.06 5.04 -5.99
CA ARG A 33 3.76 4.20 -4.83
C ARG A 33 2.26 4.18 -4.55
N TYR A 34 1.81 3.12 -3.91
CA TYR A 34 0.44 2.98 -3.42
C TYR A 34 0.48 2.91 -1.91
N ILE A 35 -0.42 3.63 -1.24
CA ILE A 35 -0.39 3.78 0.20
C ILE A 35 -1.80 3.65 0.74
N LEU A 36 -1.96 2.84 1.76
CA LEU A 36 -3.21 2.73 2.49
C LEU A 36 -3.47 4.00 3.30
N GLY A 37 -4.73 4.24 3.66
CA GLY A 37 -5.14 5.37 4.51
C GLY A 37 -4.45 5.40 5.88
N ASN A 38 -3.88 4.28 6.32
CA ASN A 38 -3.06 4.17 7.54
C ASN A 38 -1.57 4.50 7.33
N GLY A 39 -1.16 4.90 6.12
CA GLY A 39 0.22 5.27 5.78
C GLY A 39 1.13 4.10 5.37
N ARG A 40 0.62 2.86 5.31
CA ARG A 40 1.41 1.68 4.91
C ARG A 40 1.50 1.56 3.39
N CYS A 41 2.68 1.28 2.87
CA CYS A 41 2.90 1.09 1.44
C CYS A 41 2.45 -0.30 0.98
N VAL A 42 1.75 -0.36 -0.15
CA VAL A 42 1.26 -1.59 -0.76
C VAL A 42 1.79 -1.73 -2.18
N ASN A 43 1.95 -2.97 -2.63
CA ASN A 43 2.16 -3.29 -4.04
C ASN A 43 0.82 -3.64 -4.69
N CYS A 44 0.62 -3.14 -5.89
CA CYS A 44 -0.52 -3.52 -6.73
C CYS A 44 -0.16 -4.83 -7.45
N ASN A 45 -0.95 -5.87 -7.23
CA ASN A 45 -0.83 -7.13 -7.95
C ASN A 45 -1.49 -7.02 -9.34
N PRO A 46 -1.12 -7.88 -10.31
CA PRO A 46 -1.72 -7.87 -11.64
C PRO A 46 -3.21 -8.21 -11.66
N ASP A 47 -3.72 -8.92 -10.65
CA ASP A 47 -5.14 -9.22 -10.48
C ASP A 47 -5.98 -8.04 -9.94
N GLY A 48 -5.33 -6.93 -9.57
CA GLY A 48 -5.98 -5.73 -9.05
C GLY A 48 -6.10 -5.66 -7.53
N THR A 49 -5.68 -6.70 -6.79
CA THR A 49 -5.54 -6.64 -5.33
C THR A 49 -4.27 -5.89 -4.90
N PHE A 50 -4.22 -5.46 -3.64
CA PHE A 50 -3.09 -4.72 -3.07
C PHE A 50 -2.48 -5.47 -1.88
N LYS A 51 -1.20 -5.81 -1.97
CA LYS A 51 -0.47 -6.57 -0.93
C LYS A 51 0.44 -5.63 -0.15
N GLU A 52 0.39 -5.67 1.18
CA GLU A 52 1.29 -4.85 1.99
C GLU A 52 2.75 -5.19 1.68
N ARG A 53 3.55 -4.16 1.40
CA ARG A 53 4.98 -4.31 1.24
C ARG A 53 5.57 -4.44 2.64
N LEU A 54 5.62 -5.68 3.15
CA LEU A 54 6.30 -6.00 4.40
C LEU A 54 7.77 -5.60 4.25
N ASN A 55 8.14 -4.47 4.86
CA ASN A 55 9.54 -4.11 5.03
C ASN A 55 10.04 -4.95 6.21
N TYR A 56 10.57 -6.14 5.92
CA TYR A 56 11.25 -6.96 6.91
C TYR A 56 12.52 -6.24 7.37
N SER A 57 12.39 -5.29 8.30
CA SER A 57 13.50 -4.93 9.18
C SER A 57 13.69 -6.14 10.10
N PHE A 58 14.73 -6.94 9.86
CA PHE A 58 15.08 -8.10 10.67
C PHE A 58 15.12 -7.72 12.16
N GLY A 59 14.04 -8.06 12.87
CA GLY A 59 13.75 -7.68 14.24
C GLY A 59 12.43 -8.32 14.64
N PHE A 60 12.45 -9.65 14.74
CA PHE A 60 11.32 -10.54 15.05
C PHE A 60 10.20 -10.58 14.01
N ALA A 61 10.17 -11.68 13.25
CA ALA A 61 9.10 -12.01 12.33
C ALA A 61 7.85 -12.46 13.10
N GLU A 62 6.93 -11.54 13.35
CA GLU A 62 5.52 -11.91 13.45
C GLU A 62 4.94 -11.90 12.04
N SER A 63 4.68 -13.09 11.52
CA SER A 63 4.05 -13.31 10.22
C SER A 63 2.65 -12.72 10.20
N LEU A 64 2.50 -11.48 9.74
CA LEU A 64 1.20 -10.94 9.35
C LEU A 64 0.85 -11.47 7.94
N SER A 65 0.26 -12.65 7.92
CA SER A 65 -0.46 -13.17 6.77
C SER A 65 -1.73 -12.35 6.59
N VAL A 66 -1.67 -11.25 5.82
CA VAL A 66 -2.89 -10.71 5.20
C VAL A 66 -3.10 -11.49 3.92
N GLY A 67 -4.00 -12.45 3.98
CA GLY A 67 -4.55 -13.13 2.81
C GLY A 67 -5.18 -12.10 1.88
N LEU A 68 -4.74 -12.12 0.62
CA LEU A 68 -5.47 -11.56 -0.51
C LEU A 68 -6.04 -12.70 -1.31
#